data_AF-A0A0R1JD86-F1
#
_entry.id   AF-A0A0R1JD86-F1
#
_cell.length_a   1.000
_cell.length_b   1.000
_cell.length_c   1.000
_cell.angle_alpha   90.00
_cell.angle_beta   90.00
_cell.angle_gamma   90.00
#
_symmetry.space_group_name_H-M   'P 1'
#
loop_
_entity.id
_entity.type
_entity.pdbx_description
1 polymer ?
#
loop_
_entity_poly.entity_id
_entity_poly.type
_entity_poly.pdbx_seq_one_letter_code
_entity_poly.pdbx_strand_id
1 'polypeptide(L)'
;MKEGILESIETAANYHGESHWLVDRRLDATKKIIDLPKMLKLVTPSFKRSDRDLIKSEANSNKTVVQVGQRVIKNDLPDELDEKGVILTDIFTALREHPRLIQRYFMDKVINYDESDFTRYHLSMINSGIFLYIPKEVKIKQPIEIQLVQDSTTEVPMISHILVVAEEESEVTFKQSSKTVGNNSNLVQSFVEILARANSVVNYESIDEFSQNSQVYFKNRGFLNRKSKINWNISIKNKNKTVGEISNNLFGSESSANIKLDSQNNNNKIDLPVKKHGKNVNYTETIV
;
A
#
# COMPACT_ATOMS: atom_id res chain seq x y z
N MET A 1 -20.62 -0.66 -22.13
CA MET A 1 -19.99 0.05 -20.99
C MET A 1 -18.67 -0.61 -20.58
N LYS A 2 -18.62 -1.95 -20.41
CA LYS A 2 -17.37 -2.66 -20.05
C LYS A 2 -16.26 -2.63 -21.14
N GLU A 3 -16.59 -2.65 -22.43
CA GLU A 3 -15.56 -2.63 -23.49
C GLU A 3 -14.81 -1.28 -23.57
N GLY A 4 -15.52 -0.15 -23.60
CA GLY A 4 -14.87 1.16 -23.67
C GLY A 4 -14.00 1.51 -22.46
N ILE A 5 -14.34 1.01 -21.26
CA ILE A 5 -13.48 1.17 -20.08
C ILE A 5 -12.23 0.27 -20.14
N LEU A 6 -12.33 -0.94 -20.71
CA LEU A 6 -11.17 -1.82 -20.89
C LEU A 6 -10.16 -1.19 -21.85
N GLU A 7 -10.62 -0.70 -23.00
CA GLU A 7 -9.78 0.02 -23.97
C GLU A 7 -9.14 1.28 -23.35
N SER A 8 -9.90 2.01 -22.53
CA SER A 8 -9.40 3.18 -21.79
C SER A 8 -8.29 2.81 -20.80
N ILE A 9 -8.47 1.72 -20.05
CA ILE A 9 -7.46 1.22 -19.09
C ILE A 9 -6.20 0.79 -19.84
N GLU A 10 -6.35 -0.01 -20.90
CA GLU A 10 -5.24 -0.48 -21.72
C GLU A 10 -4.44 0.70 -22.30
N THR A 11 -5.14 1.66 -22.93
CA THR A 11 -4.52 2.84 -23.53
C THR A 11 -3.77 3.68 -22.49
N ALA A 12 -4.40 3.95 -21.34
CA ALA A 12 -3.78 4.74 -20.28
C ALA A 12 -2.54 4.04 -19.68
N ALA A 13 -2.62 2.73 -19.43
CA ALA A 13 -1.52 1.95 -18.88
C ALA A 13 -0.34 1.86 -19.86
N ASN A 14 -0.61 1.63 -21.16
CA ASN A 14 0.40 1.63 -22.21
C ASN A 14 1.07 3.00 -22.35
N TYR A 15 0.30 4.10 -22.33
CA TYR A 15 0.85 5.47 -22.38
C TYR A 15 1.72 5.79 -21.15
N HIS A 16 1.37 5.23 -20.00
CA HIS A 16 2.16 5.35 -18.77
C HIS A 16 3.44 4.50 -18.76
N GLY A 17 3.62 3.62 -19.76
CA GLY A 17 4.77 2.72 -19.85
C GLY A 17 4.69 1.53 -18.89
N GLU A 18 3.48 1.07 -18.57
CA GLU A 18 3.30 -0.16 -17.79
C GLU A 18 3.68 -1.40 -18.63
N SER A 19 4.24 -2.41 -17.99
CA SER A 19 4.61 -3.67 -18.66
C SER A 19 3.38 -4.51 -19.04
N HIS A 20 3.46 -5.24 -20.16
CA HIS A 20 2.34 -6.05 -20.69
C HIS A 20 1.66 -6.96 -19.66
N TRP A 21 2.43 -7.65 -18.81
CA TRP A 21 1.84 -8.54 -17.79
C TRP A 21 0.95 -7.80 -16.78
N LEU A 22 1.28 -6.54 -16.47
CA LEU A 22 0.48 -5.71 -15.57
C LEU A 22 -0.78 -5.21 -16.27
N VAL A 23 -0.66 -4.80 -17.53
CA VAL A 23 -1.80 -4.42 -18.38
C VAL A 23 -2.78 -5.59 -18.50
N ASP A 24 -2.28 -6.79 -18.83
CA ASP A 24 -3.09 -8.00 -18.92
C ASP A 24 -3.83 -8.30 -17.60
N ARG A 25 -3.12 -8.20 -16.47
CA ARG A 25 -3.69 -8.39 -15.14
C ARG A 25 -4.75 -7.33 -14.78
N ARG A 26 -4.54 -6.06 -15.13
CA ARG A 26 -5.55 -4.99 -14.97
C ARG A 26 -6.82 -5.31 -15.75
N LEU A 27 -6.68 -5.74 -17.01
CA LEU A 27 -7.81 -6.07 -17.89
C LEU A 27 -8.54 -7.32 -17.40
N ASP A 28 -7.82 -8.37 -16.97
CA ASP A 28 -8.41 -9.57 -16.36
C ASP A 28 -9.21 -9.22 -15.09
N ALA A 29 -8.61 -8.44 -14.18
CA ALA A 29 -9.27 -7.98 -12.96
C ALA A 29 -10.55 -7.20 -13.29
N THR A 30 -10.49 -6.26 -14.24
CA THR A 30 -11.65 -5.45 -14.66
C THR A 30 -12.78 -6.32 -15.23
N LYS A 31 -12.45 -7.30 -16.08
CA LYS A 31 -13.43 -8.22 -16.69
C LYS A 31 -14.17 -9.03 -15.63
N LYS A 32 -13.45 -9.48 -14.59
CA LYS A 32 -13.96 -10.31 -13.50
C LYS A 32 -14.76 -9.56 -12.43
N ILE A 33 -14.88 -8.24 -12.50
CA ILE A 33 -15.76 -7.49 -11.59
C ILE A 33 -17.22 -7.85 -11.90
N ILE A 34 -17.92 -8.40 -10.92
CA ILE A 34 -19.33 -8.83 -11.03
C ILE A 34 -20.25 -7.79 -10.40
N ASP A 35 -19.99 -7.39 -9.16
CA ASP A 35 -20.79 -6.43 -8.40
C ASP A 35 -19.88 -5.34 -7.81
N LEU A 36 -19.77 -4.23 -8.53
CA LEU A 36 -18.93 -3.12 -8.08
C LEU A 36 -19.60 -2.42 -6.87
N PRO A 37 -18.96 -2.39 -5.69
CA PRO A 37 -19.51 -1.71 -4.53
C PRO A 37 -19.85 -0.25 -4.86
N LYS A 38 -20.99 0.26 -4.37
CA LYS A 38 -21.53 1.59 -4.72
C LYS A 38 -20.55 2.77 -4.57
N MET A 39 -19.58 2.65 -3.67
CA MET A 39 -18.55 3.67 -3.44
C MET A 39 -17.47 3.70 -4.53
N LEU A 40 -17.30 2.61 -5.28
CA LEU A 40 -16.29 2.47 -6.32
C LEU A 40 -16.91 2.83 -7.67
N LYS A 41 -16.13 3.51 -8.51
CA LYS A 41 -16.51 3.85 -9.88
C LYS A 41 -15.36 3.54 -10.80
N LEU A 42 -15.62 2.76 -11.84
CA LEU A 42 -14.66 2.57 -12.91
C LEU A 42 -14.67 3.83 -13.79
N VAL A 43 -13.54 4.49 -13.88
CA VAL A 43 -13.33 5.69 -14.70
C VAL A 43 -12.07 5.49 -15.52
N THR A 44 -11.93 6.21 -16.64
CA THR A 44 -10.70 6.20 -17.41
C THR A 44 -9.52 6.59 -16.52
N PRO A 45 -8.51 5.71 -16.34
CA PRO A 45 -7.34 6.05 -15.57
C PRO A 45 -6.66 7.28 -16.15
N SER A 46 -6.26 8.20 -15.27
CA SER A 46 -5.63 9.45 -15.65
C SER A 46 -4.35 9.61 -14.87
N PHE A 47 -3.21 9.52 -15.56
CA PHE A 47 -1.89 9.73 -14.98
C PHE A 47 -1.51 11.22 -15.03
N LYS A 48 -1.97 11.99 -14.05
CA LYS A 48 -1.77 13.45 -13.97
C LYS A 48 -0.83 13.80 -12.83
N ARG A 49 0.13 14.68 -13.10
CA ARG A 49 1.04 15.21 -12.09
C ARG A 49 0.32 16.26 -11.24
N SER A 50 0.23 16.02 -9.94
CA SER A 50 -0.22 17.03 -8.98
C SER A 50 0.79 18.16 -8.83
N ASP A 51 0.28 19.29 -8.34
CA ASP A 51 1.11 20.42 -7.95
C ASP A 51 1.97 20.04 -6.74
N ARG A 52 3.29 20.26 -6.87
CA ARG A 52 4.26 19.95 -5.82
C ARG A 52 4.15 20.91 -4.63
N ASP A 53 3.63 22.11 -4.86
CA ASP A 53 3.55 23.18 -3.87
C ASP A 53 2.38 23.00 -2.88
N LEU A 54 1.59 21.93 -3.05
CA LEU A 54 0.54 21.49 -2.12
C LEU A 54 1.09 21.10 -0.73
N ILE A 55 2.40 20.87 -0.62
CA ILE A 55 3.10 20.66 0.65
C ILE A 55 4.15 21.76 0.82
N LYS A 56 4.10 22.48 1.95
CA LYS A 56 4.98 23.63 2.24
C LYS A 56 6.14 23.36 3.22
N SER A 57 6.33 22.13 3.71
CA SER A 57 7.49 21.81 4.56
C SER A 57 7.86 20.33 4.50
N GLU A 58 9.17 20.12 4.46
CA GLU A 58 9.91 18.92 4.12
C GLU A 58 9.90 17.90 5.27
N ALA A 59 9.78 16.62 4.93
CA ALA A 59 10.29 15.59 5.82
C ALA A 59 11.80 15.84 5.99
N ASN A 60 12.23 16.18 7.21
CA ASN A 60 13.63 16.43 7.57
C ASN A 60 14.46 15.14 7.68
N SER A 61 13.86 13.99 7.38
CA SER A 61 14.55 12.70 7.36
C SER A 61 15.21 12.47 6.00
N ASN A 62 16.37 11.79 6.05
CA ASN A 62 17.15 11.36 4.89
C ASN A 62 16.79 9.94 4.41
N LYS A 63 15.67 9.38 4.88
CA LYS A 63 15.09 8.09 4.47
C LYS A 63 13.60 8.30 4.21
N THR A 64 13.28 9.06 3.17
CA THR A 64 11.91 9.53 2.98
C THR A 64 11.44 9.55 1.55
N VAL A 65 10.21 9.08 1.33
CA VAL A 65 9.46 9.36 0.11
C VAL A 65 8.28 10.27 0.42
N VAL A 66 8.13 11.35 -0.36
CA VAL A 66 6.94 12.20 -0.33
C VAL A 66 6.25 12.12 -1.68
N GLN A 67 5.00 11.68 -1.65
CA GLN A 67 4.16 11.56 -2.84
C GLN A 67 2.90 12.42 -2.68
N VAL A 68 2.66 13.28 -3.68
CA VAL A 68 1.46 14.13 -3.79
C VAL A 68 0.64 13.66 -4.99
N GLY A 69 -0.57 13.17 -4.73
CA GLY A 69 -1.37 12.47 -5.72
C GLY A 69 -0.57 11.34 -6.35
N GLN A 70 -0.26 11.48 -7.63
CA GLN A 70 0.46 10.48 -8.43
C GLN A 70 1.93 10.84 -8.67
N ARG A 71 2.42 11.93 -8.06
CA ARG A 71 3.79 12.43 -8.26
C ARG A 71 4.62 12.28 -7.01
N VAL A 72 5.75 11.58 -7.12
CA VAL A 72 6.83 11.67 -6.13
C VAL A 72 7.52 13.01 -6.26
N ILE A 73 7.62 13.75 -5.16
CA ILE A 73 8.32 15.05 -5.11
C ILE A 73 9.64 14.97 -4.35
N LYS A 74 9.83 13.91 -3.56
CA LYS A 74 11.06 13.61 -2.81
C LYS A 74 11.23 12.10 -2.68
N ASN A 75 12.43 11.59 -2.93
CA ASN A 75 12.84 10.22 -2.65
C ASN A 75 14.30 10.22 -2.19
N ASP A 76 14.51 10.15 -0.89
CA ASP A 76 15.83 10.12 -0.27
C ASP A 76 16.08 8.72 0.29
N LEU A 77 17.08 8.04 -0.26
CA LEU A 77 17.65 6.82 0.28
C LEU A 77 19.15 7.04 0.46
N PRO A 78 19.74 6.82 1.66
CA PRO A 78 21.17 6.94 1.85
C PRO A 78 21.94 5.92 0.98
N ASP A 79 23.06 6.36 0.40
CA ASP A 79 23.93 5.53 -0.44
C ASP A 79 24.31 4.20 0.23
N GLU A 80 24.56 4.20 1.55
CA GLU A 80 24.87 2.98 2.31
C GLU A 80 23.75 1.92 2.24
N LEU A 81 22.49 2.33 2.15
CA LEU A 81 21.35 1.41 2.02
C LEU A 81 21.18 0.96 0.56
N ASP A 82 21.41 1.85 -0.40
CA ASP A 82 21.38 1.53 -1.83
C ASP A 82 22.48 0.52 -2.19
N GLU A 83 23.71 0.73 -1.71
CA GLU A 83 24.84 -0.19 -1.84
C GLU A 83 24.57 -1.56 -1.20
N LYS A 84 23.74 -1.60 -0.15
CA LYS A 84 23.27 -2.85 0.48
C LYS A 84 22.14 -3.53 -0.29
N GLY A 85 21.65 -2.93 -1.37
CA GLY A 85 20.58 -3.43 -2.23
C GLY A 85 19.16 -3.13 -1.74
N VAL A 86 18.99 -2.20 -0.79
CA VAL A 86 17.66 -1.73 -0.38
C VAL A 86 17.06 -0.96 -1.55
N ILE A 87 15.81 -1.27 -1.91
CA ILE A 87 15.09 -0.53 -2.95
C ILE A 87 13.97 0.24 -2.27
N LEU A 88 13.96 1.56 -2.44
CA LEU A 88 12.89 2.45 -1.99
C LEU A 88 12.50 3.39 -3.14
N THR A 89 11.33 3.18 -3.72
CA THR A 89 10.85 3.97 -4.86
C THR A 89 9.33 3.89 -5.01
N ASP A 90 8.73 4.68 -5.90
CA ASP A 90 7.31 4.51 -6.20
C ASP A 90 7.02 3.20 -6.92
N ILE A 91 5.80 2.71 -6.74
CA ILE A 91 5.39 1.40 -7.25
C ILE A 91 5.57 1.27 -8.77
N PHE A 92 5.38 2.34 -9.55
CA PHE A 92 5.50 2.29 -11.00
C PHE A 92 6.95 2.31 -11.48
N THR A 93 7.82 3.05 -10.80
CA THR A 93 9.26 2.97 -11.03
C THR A 93 9.78 1.58 -10.70
N ALA A 94 9.34 0.97 -9.59
CA ALA A 94 9.67 -0.42 -9.29
C ALA A 94 9.19 -1.42 -10.35
N LEU A 95 7.99 -1.21 -10.91
CA LEU A 95 7.44 -2.01 -12.01
C LEU A 95 8.27 -1.93 -13.29
N ARG A 96 8.88 -0.77 -13.57
CA ARG A 96 9.72 -0.57 -14.77
C ARG A 96 11.16 -1.03 -14.57
N GLU A 97 11.76 -0.69 -13.44
CA GLU A 97 13.19 -0.88 -13.17
C GLU A 97 13.50 -2.23 -12.50
N HIS A 98 12.55 -2.79 -11.76
CA HIS A 98 12.69 -4.08 -11.07
C HIS A 98 11.58 -5.09 -11.41
N PRO A 99 11.18 -5.26 -12.69
CA PRO A 99 9.98 -6.01 -13.08
C PRO A 99 9.98 -7.46 -12.58
N ARG A 100 11.14 -8.14 -12.65
CA ARG A 100 11.28 -9.54 -12.19
C ARG A 100 11.10 -9.71 -10.69
N LEU A 101 11.45 -8.69 -9.91
CA LEU A 101 11.37 -8.74 -8.46
C LEU A 101 9.93 -8.49 -8.01
N ILE A 102 9.36 -7.37 -8.44
CA ILE A 102 8.04 -6.93 -8.01
C ILE A 102 6.91 -7.85 -8.50
N GLN A 103 7.01 -8.38 -9.73
CA GLN A 103 6.01 -9.28 -10.31
C GLN A 103 5.78 -10.55 -9.46
N ARG A 104 6.81 -10.99 -8.72
CA ARG A 104 6.73 -12.18 -7.84
C ARG A 104 5.86 -11.96 -6.60
N TYR A 105 5.56 -10.71 -6.27
CA TYR A 105 4.99 -10.34 -4.98
C TYR A 105 3.72 -9.52 -5.12
N PHE A 106 3.70 -8.57 -6.05
CA PHE A 106 2.63 -7.59 -6.23
C PHE A 106 1.28 -8.25 -6.50
N MET A 107 0.33 -8.05 -5.57
CA MET A 107 -1.05 -8.52 -5.64
C MET A 107 -1.21 -10.00 -5.99
N ASP A 108 -0.32 -10.83 -5.44
CA ASP A 108 -0.26 -12.26 -5.71
C ASP A 108 -0.53 -13.09 -4.45
N LYS A 109 0.51 -13.36 -3.66
CA LYS A 109 0.45 -14.28 -2.51
C LYS A 109 -0.09 -13.63 -1.24
N VAL A 110 0.18 -12.35 -1.02
CA VAL A 110 -0.22 -11.64 0.21
C VAL A 110 -1.69 -11.24 0.08
N ILE A 111 -1.97 -10.23 -0.74
CA ILE A 111 -3.32 -9.90 -1.18
C ILE A 111 -3.44 -10.40 -2.61
N ASN A 112 -4.35 -11.32 -2.89
CA ASN A 112 -4.54 -11.76 -4.27
C ASN A 112 -5.44 -10.76 -4.99
N TYR A 113 -5.11 -10.36 -6.22
CA TYR A 113 -5.96 -9.41 -6.94
C TYR A 113 -7.38 -9.92 -7.21
N ASP A 114 -7.57 -11.25 -7.28
CA ASP A 114 -8.82 -11.89 -7.68
C ASP A 114 -9.67 -12.37 -6.48
N GLU A 115 -9.31 -12.02 -5.24
CA GLU A 115 -10.05 -12.49 -4.05
C GLU A 115 -11.37 -11.75 -3.77
N SER A 116 -11.58 -10.56 -4.36
CA SER A 116 -12.80 -9.77 -4.19
C SER A 116 -12.96 -8.69 -5.28
N ASP A 117 -14.16 -8.12 -5.41
CA ASP A 117 -14.35 -6.98 -6.31
C ASP A 117 -13.60 -5.72 -5.85
N PHE A 118 -13.28 -5.58 -4.55
CA PHE A 118 -12.41 -4.50 -4.04
C PHE A 118 -10.96 -4.65 -4.52
N THR A 119 -10.40 -5.87 -4.50
CA THR A 119 -9.03 -6.13 -4.96
C THR A 119 -8.93 -6.07 -6.48
N ARG A 120 -9.96 -6.53 -7.20
CA ARG A 120 -10.04 -6.38 -8.66
C ARG A 120 -10.12 -4.92 -9.07
N TYR A 121 -10.99 -4.14 -8.42
CA TYR A 121 -11.07 -2.69 -8.63
C TYR A 121 -9.73 -2.03 -8.34
N HIS A 122 -9.11 -2.36 -7.20
CA HIS A 122 -7.83 -1.81 -6.79
C HIS A 122 -6.79 -2.00 -7.89
N LEU A 123 -6.58 -3.24 -8.35
CA LEU A 123 -5.64 -3.53 -9.43
C LEU A 123 -6.01 -2.82 -10.74
N SER A 124 -7.30 -2.75 -11.06
CA SER A 124 -7.77 -2.08 -12.27
C SER A 124 -7.50 -0.58 -12.28
N MET A 125 -7.41 0.06 -11.10
CA MET A 125 -7.40 1.51 -10.93
C MET A 125 -6.18 2.08 -10.18
N ILE A 126 -5.19 1.24 -9.82
CA ILE A 126 -3.96 1.66 -9.13
C ILE A 126 -3.35 2.88 -9.85
N ASN A 127 -2.97 3.89 -9.06
CA ASN A 127 -2.38 5.12 -9.58
C ASN A 127 -1.36 5.78 -8.63
N SER A 128 -1.12 5.20 -7.45
CA SER A 128 -0.10 5.64 -6.49
C SER A 128 0.45 4.45 -5.72
N GLY A 129 1.56 4.62 -5.01
CA GLY A 129 2.10 3.55 -4.18
C GLY A 129 3.61 3.58 -4.02
N ILE A 130 4.11 2.76 -3.10
CA ILE A 130 5.52 2.66 -2.75
C ILE A 130 5.96 1.20 -2.78
N PHE A 131 7.16 0.95 -3.27
CA PHE A 131 7.84 -0.32 -3.15
C PHE A 131 9.04 -0.18 -2.21
N LEU A 132 9.07 -1.04 -1.19
CA LEU A 132 10.22 -1.20 -0.30
C LEU A 132 10.67 -2.66 -0.32
N TYR A 133 11.90 -2.89 -0.77
CA TYR A 133 12.56 -4.20 -0.68
C TYR A 133 13.78 -4.11 0.23
N ILE A 134 13.85 -5.00 1.21
CA ILE A 134 14.97 -5.13 2.13
C ILE A 134 15.64 -6.48 1.88
N PRO A 135 16.91 -6.52 1.42
CA PRO A 135 17.64 -7.76 1.18
C PRO A 135 17.89 -8.57 2.45
N LYS A 136 18.34 -9.81 2.26
CA LYS A 136 18.69 -10.71 3.37
C LYS A 136 19.70 -10.06 4.32
N GLU A 137 19.52 -10.29 5.61
CA GLU A 137 20.42 -9.87 6.70
C GLU A 137 20.57 -8.34 6.86
N VAL A 138 19.94 -7.52 6.01
CA VAL A 138 19.99 -6.07 6.09
C VAL A 138 19.07 -5.56 7.21
N LYS A 139 19.66 -4.85 8.17
CA LYS A 139 18.95 -4.24 9.30
C LYS A 139 19.03 -2.71 9.21
N ILE A 140 17.89 -2.08 9.03
CA ILE A 140 17.76 -0.63 8.90
C ILE A 140 17.45 -0.05 10.29
N LYS A 141 18.48 0.52 10.93
CA LYS A 141 18.40 1.01 12.31
C LYS A 141 17.47 2.21 12.50
N GLN A 142 17.39 3.08 11.50
CA GLN A 142 16.55 4.28 11.54
C GLN A 142 15.29 4.04 10.70
N PRO A 143 14.13 4.62 11.07
CA PRO A 143 12.91 4.44 10.31
C PRO A 143 13.02 4.93 8.86
N ILE A 144 12.37 4.21 7.95
CA ILE A 144 11.99 4.73 6.63
C ILE A 144 10.63 5.41 6.80
N GLU A 145 10.51 6.63 6.30
CA GLU A 145 9.29 7.44 6.44
C GLU A 145 8.67 7.71 5.08
N ILE A 146 7.36 7.57 4.97
CA ILE A 146 6.60 7.86 3.76
C ILE A 146 5.50 8.85 4.09
N GLN A 147 5.33 9.84 3.23
CA GLN A 147 4.20 10.75 3.27
C GLN A 147 3.40 10.64 1.98
N LEU A 148 2.15 10.20 2.10
CA LEU A 148 1.19 10.13 1.00
C LEU A 148 0.18 11.27 1.14
N VAL A 149 -0.03 12.04 0.09
CA VAL A 149 -1.00 13.14 0.08
C VAL A 149 -2.05 12.90 -0.99
N GLN A 150 -3.30 12.75 -0.57
CA GLN A 150 -4.45 12.85 -1.45
C GLN A 150 -4.60 14.32 -1.89
N ASP A 151 -4.38 14.57 -3.16
CA ASP A 151 -4.69 15.84 -3.81
C ASP A 151 -6.20 15.91 -4.07
N SER A 152 -6.90 16.64 -3.20
CA SER A 152 -8.32 16.99 -3.32
C SER A 152 -8.53 18.42 -3.83
N THR A 153 -7.54 19.02 -4.50
CA THR A 153 -7.78 20.18 -5.38
C THR A 153 -8.37 19.74 -6.72
N THR A 154 -8.27 18.45 -7.03
CA THR A 154 -8.87 17.78 -8.19
C THR A 154 -9.78 16.62 -7.76
N GLU A 155 -10.59 16.12 -8.68
CA GLU A 155 -11.47 14.94 -8.46
C GLU A 155 -10.79 13.65 -8.95
N VAL A 156 -9.59 13.37 -8.44
CA VAL A 156 -8.83 12.16 -8.76
C VAL A 156 -8.71 11.29 -7.51
N PRO A 157 -9.18 10.04 -7.52
CA PRO A 157 -9.07 9.15 -6.37
C PRO A 157 -7.61 8.74 -6.14
N MET A 158 -7.22 8.50 -4.89
CA MET A 158 -5.95 7.87 -4.54
C MET A 158 -6.16 6.37 -4.39
N ILE A 159 -5.66 5.60 -5.35
CA ILE A 159 -5.67 4.14 -5.31
C ILE A 159 -4.22 3.70 -5.11
N SER A 160 -3.83 3.64 -3.84
CA SER A 160 -2.45 3.49 -3.39
C SER A 160 -2.11 2.08 -3.00
N HIS A 161 -0.99 1.57 -3.51
CA HIS A 161 -0.47 0.27 -3.15
C HIS A 161 0.94 0.37 -2.56
N ILE A 162 1.10 -0.01 -1.30
CA ILE A 162 2.42 -0.17 -0.68
C ILE A 162 2.76 -1.64 -0.61
N LEU A 163 3.91 -2.01 -1.16
CA LEU A 163 4.46 -3.35 -1.07
C LEU A 163 5.80 -3.32 -0.34
N VAL A 164 5.84 -3.99 0.81
CA VAL A 164 7.05 -4.17 1.62
C VAL A 164 7.47 -5.64 1.58
N VAL A 165 8.68 -5.89 1.11
CA VAL A 165 9.29 -7.23 1.07
C VAL A 165 10.51 -7.23 1.96
N ALA A 166 10.40 -7.87 3.12
CA ALA A 166 11.49 -8.03 4.07
C ALA A 166 12.07 -9.44 3.92
N GLU A 167 13.26 -9.56 3.32
CA GLU A 167 13.93 -10.85 3.12
C GLU A 167 14.47 -11.43 4.44
N GLU A 168 14.97 -12.66 4.36
CA GLU A 168 15.39 -13.44 5.54
C GLU A 168 16.36 -12.66 6.43
N GLU A 169 16.12 -12.68 7.74
CA GLU A 169 16.95 -11.98 8.76
C GLU A 169 17.04 -10.44 8.60
N SER A 170 16.20 -9.84 7.76
CA SER A 170 16.10 -8.39 7.64
C SER A 170 15.28 -7.74 8.75
N GLU A 171 15.53 -6.45 9.01
CA GLU A 171 14.80 -5.68 10.02
C GLU A 171 14.55 -4.25 9.55
N VAL A 172 13.33 -3.76 9.68
CA VAL A 172 12.96 -2.38 9.32
C VAL A 172 11.84 -1.83 10.19
N THR A 173 11.91 -0.53 10.46
CA THR A 173 10.75 0.26 10.89
C THR A 173 10.31 1.14 9.74
N PHE A 174 9.05 0.99 9.32
CA PHE A 174 8.45 1.69 8.19
C PHE A 174 7.26 2.53 8.69
N LYS A 175 7.36 3.84 8.53
CA LYS A 175 6.38 4.81 9.02
C LYS A 175 5.64 5.45 7.86
N GLN A 176 4.32 5.31 7.82
CA GLN A 176 3.45 5.97 6.85
C GLN A 176 2.71 7.14 7.52
N SER A 177 2.66 8.28 6.85
CA SER A 177 1.70 9.34 7.15
C SER A 177 0.85 9.63 5.91
N SER A 178 -0.46 9.74 6.09
CA SER A 178 -1.37 10.07 4.98
C SER A 178 -2.28 11.23 5.34
N LYS A 179 -2.48 12.15 4.40
CA LYS A 179 -3.39 13.30 4.59
C LYS A 179 -4.06 13.74 3.30
N THR A 180 -5.10 14.56 3.42
CA THR A 180 -5.74 15.24 2.29
C THR A 180 -5.31 16.70 2.21
N VAL A 181 -5.08 17.22 1.01
CA VAL A 181 -4.97 18.66 0.74
C VAL A 181 -6.04 19.07 -0.27
N GLY A 182 -6.87 20.07 0.05
CA GLY A 182 -8.02 20.48 -0.75
C GLY A 182 -9.35 19.93 -0.23
N ASN A 183 -10.43 20.22 -0.96
CA ASN A 183 -11.81 20.07 -0.46
C ASN A 183 -12.70 19.13 -1.30
N ASN A 184 -12.26 18.70 -2.49
CA ASN A 184 -13.06 17.78 -3.31
C ASN A 184 -13.24 16.43 -2.61
N SER A 185 -14.40 15.80 -2.86
CA SER A 185 -14.70 14.46 -2.37
C SER A 185 -14.02 13.42 -3.25
N ASN A 186 -13.05 12.71 -2.69
CA ASN A 186 -12.30 11.67 -3.38
C ASN A 186 -12.40 10.34 -2.63
N LEU A 187 -12.42 9.26 -3.40
CA LEU A 187 -12.16 7.92 -2.88
C LEU A 187 -10.67 7.81 -2.54
N VAL A 188 -10.38 7.26 -1.37
CA VAL A 188 -9.06 6.79 -0.98
C VAL A 188 -9.14 5.29 -0.79
N GLN A 189 -8.43 4.54 -1.63
CA GLN A 189 -8.22 3.12 -1.46
C GLN A 189 -6.74 2.84 -1.18
N SER A 190 -6.40 2.47 0.05
CA SER A 190 -5.01 2.26 0.47
C SER A 190 -4.74 0.80 0.82
N PHE A 191 -3.90 0.13 0.05
CA PHE A 191 -3.52 -1.27 0.31
C PHE A 191 -2.07 -1.32 0.75
N VAL A 192 -1.80 -2.16 1.76
CA VAL A 192 -0.44 -2.44 2.25
C VAL A 192 -0.23 -3.94 2.27
N GLU A 193 0.72 -4.42 1.48
CA GLU A 193 1.19 -5.80 1.47
C GLU A 193 2.56 -5.88 2.16
N ILE A 194 2.66 -6.70 3.21
CA ILE A 194 3.93 -6.98 3.87
C ILE A 194 4.24 -8.47 3.75
N LEU A 195 5.32 -8.80 3.05
CA LEU A 195 5.90 -10.14 3.04
C LEU A 195 7.09 -10.19 4.00
N ALA A 196 6.92 -10.85 5.13
CA ALA A 196 7.98 -11.06 6.12
C ALA A 196 8.58 -12.47 5.96
N ARG A 197 9.82 -12.55 5.45
CA ARG A 197 10.55 -13.81 5.27
C ARG A 197 11.10 -14.33 6.60
N ALA A 198 11.79 -15.48 6.57
CA ALA A 198 12.20 -16.16 7.78
C ALA A 198 13.05 -15.25 8.69
N ASN A 199 12.78 -15.26 9.99
CA ASN A 199 13.47 -14.42 10.99
C ASN A 199 13.43 -12.90 10.73
N SER A 200 12.66 -12.39 9.76
CA SER A 200 12.60 -10.95 9.50
C SER A 200 11.68 -10.24 10.49
N VAL A 201 11.93 -8.95 10.73
CA VAL A 201 11.13 -8.10 11.62
C VAL A 201 10.69 -6.84 10.90
N VAL A 202 9.37 -6.62 10.82
CA VAL A 202 8.79 -5.40 10.24
C VAL A 202 7.97 -4.69 11.30
N ASN A 203 8.39 -3.48 11.67
CA ASN A 203 7.59 -2.57 12.48
C ASN A 203 6.91 -1.58 11.54
N TYR A 204 5.63 -1.76 11.30
CA TYR A 204 4.81 -0.87 10.50
C TYR A 204 4.06 0.11 11.40
N GLU A 205 4.26 1.41 11.18
CA GLU A 205 3.56 2.47 11.90
C GLU A 205 2.80 3.32 10.89
N SER A 206 1.53 3.66 11.14
CA SER A 206 0.81 4.60 10.29
C SER A 206 -0.06 5.58 11.05
N ILE A 207 -0.15 6.80 10.52
CA ILE A 207 -1.11 7.82 10.94
C ILE A 207 -1.85 8.31 9.69
N ASP A 208 -3.15 8.05 9.62
CA ASP A 208 -4.00 8.51 8.52
C ASP A 208 -4.95 9.62 8.99
N GLU A 209 -4.87 10.78 8.32
CA GLU A 209 -5.59 12.02 8.61
C GLU A 209 -6.31 12.55 7.35
N PHE A 210 -7.19 11.73 6.77
CA PHE A 210 -8.00 12.12 5.62
C PHE A 210 -9.18 13.04 6.00
N SER A 211 -9.56 13.89 5.04
CA SER A 211 -10.62 14.90 5.22
C SER A 211 -12.01 14.27 5.40
N GLN A 212 -12.97 15.07 5.87
CA GLN A 212 -14.37 14.63 6.03
C GLN A 212 -15.05 14.29 4.70
N ASN A 213 -14.51 14.79 3.58
CA ASN A 213 -15.03 14.55 2.24
C ASN A 213 -14.41 13.29 1.61
N SER A 214 -13.44 12.67 2.26
CA SER A 214 -12.78 11.46 1.78
C SER A 214 -13.62 10.23 2.10
N GLN A 215 -13.78 9.33 1.12
CA GLN A 215 -14.35 7.99 1.34
C GLN A 215 -13.19 7.01 1.43
N VAL A 216 -12.95 6.41 2.60
CA VAL A 216 -11.73 5.63 2.84
C VAL A 216 -12.06 4.13 2.92
N TYR A 217 -11.41 3.35 2.05
CA TYR A 217 -11.31 1.90 2.19
C TYR A 217 -9.83 1.51 2.26
N PHE A 218 -9.43 0.69 3.23
CA PHE A 218 -8.05 0.20 3.29
C PHE A 218 -7.97 -1.31 3.50
N LYS A 219 -6.85 -1.90 3.07
CA LYS A 219 -6.59 -3.32 3.21
C LYS A 219 -5.11 -3.54 3.49
N ASN A 220 -4.79 -3.83 4.74
CA ASN A 220 -3.44 -4.11 5.17
C ASN A 220 -3.32 -5.61 5.40
N ARG A 221 -2.30 -6.26 4.84
CA ARG A 221 -2.09 -7.68 5.05
C ARG A 221 -0.63 -8.05 5.20
N GLY A 222 -0.35 -8.81 6.25
CA GLY A 222 0.93 -9.47 6.47
C GLY A 222 0.90 -10.94 6.04
N PHE A 223 1.95 -11.39 5.35
CA PHE A 223 2.25 -12.81 5.16
C PHE A 223 3.56 -13.15 5.88
N LEU A 224 3.48 -14.02 6.89
CA LEU A 224 4.57 -14.28 7.83
C LEU A 224 5.16 -15.68 7.66
N ASN A 225 6.46 -15.75 7.39
CA ASN A 225 7.23 -16.99 7.35
C ASN A 225 7.83 -17.36 8.72
N ARG A 226 8.61 -18.45 8.77
CA ARG A 226 9.09 -19.04 10.02
C ARG A 226 9.83 -18.00 10.87
N LYS A 227 9.47 -17.88 12.15
CA LYS A 227 10.08 -16.94 13.11
C LYS A 227 10.04 -15.46 12.69
N SER A 228 9.25 -15.10 11.68
CA SER A 228 9.11 -13.71 11.26
C SER A 228 8.16 -12.96 12.20
N LYS A 229 8.33 -11.64 12.29
CA LYS A 229 7.49 -10.79 13.13
C LYS A 229 6.99 -9.56 12.38
N ILE A 230 5.70 -9.27 12.51
CA ILE A 230 5.12 -7.99 12.07
C ILE A 230 4.46 -7.30 13.28
N ASN A 231 4.85 -6.05 13.55
CA ASN A 231 4.17 -5.19 14.52
C ASN A 231 3.44 -4.08 13.75
N TRP A 232 2.13 -4.01 13.91
CA TRP A 232 1.29 -2.97 13.33
C TRP A 232 0.95 -1.95 14.43
N ASN A 233 1.34 -0.69 14.25
CA ASN A 233 0.90 0.44 15.08
C ASN A 233 0.16 1.43 14.19
N ILE A 234 -1.18 1.38 14.19
CA ILE A 234 -2.01 2.11 13.23
C ILE A 234 -2.89 3.10 13.98
N SER A 235 -2.84 4.37 13.62
CA SER A 235 -3.72 5.43 14.12
C SER A 235 -4.60 5.96 12.98
N ILE A 236 -5.91 5.81 13.13
CA ILE A 236 -6.91 6.31 12.18
C ILE A 236 -7.58 7.53 12.78
N LYS A 237 -7.19 8.70 12.26
CA LYS A 237 -7.68 10.02 12.66
C LYS A 237 -8.54 10.67 11.58
N ASN A 238 -9.03 9.86 10.65
CA ASN A 238 -9.88 10.30 9.55
C ASN A 238 -11.18 10.93 10.07
N LYS A 239 -11.58 12.06 9.48
CA LYS A 239 -12.80 12.78 9.89
C LYS A 239 -14.08 12.06 9.46
N ASN A 240 -14.02 11.32 8.35
CA ASN A 240 -15.15 10.52 7.86
C ASN A 240 -14.98 9.04 8.25
N LYS A 241 -16.06 8.27 8.10
CA LYS A 241 -16.06 6.82 8.29
C LYS A 241 -14.99 6.16 7.43
N THR A 242 -14.18 5.33 8.08
CA THR A 242 -13.21 4.44 7.44
C THR A 242 -13.72 3.00 7.48
N VAL A 243 -13.58 2.30 6.36
CA VAL A 243 -13.84 0.85 6.28
C VAL A 243 -12.53 0.16 5.91
N GLY A 244 -12.23 -0.99 6.48
CA GLY A 244 -11.04 -1.72 6.04
C GLY A 244 -10.76 -2.98 6.82
N GLU A 245 -9.62 -3.59 6.52
CA GLU A 245 -9.13 -4.76 7.24
C GLU A 245 -7.62 -4.66 7.52
N ILE A 246 -7.19 -5.20 8.66
CA ILE A 246 -5.78 -5.49 8.95
C ILE A 246 -5.69 -6.99 9.20
N SER A 247 -5.14 -7.71 8.24
CA SER A 247 -5.17 -9.17 8.21
C SER A 247 -3.78 -9.78 8.28
N ASN A 248 -3.65 -10.97 8.87
CA ASN A 248 -2.36 -11.64 8.99
C ASN A 248 -2.46 -13.12 8.66
N ASN A 249 -1.60 -13.59 7.75
CA ASN A 249 -1.40 -14.99 7.41
C ASN A 249 -0.12 -15.50 8.08
N LEU A 250 -0.27 -16.10 9.28
CA LEU A 250 0.82 -16.68 10.05
C LEU A 250 1.11 -18.10 9.54
N PHE A 251 1.85 -18.16 8.43
CA PHE A 251 2.10 -19.41 7.70
C PHE A 251 3.29 -20.20 8.26
N GLY A 252 4.37 -19.51 8.61
CA GLY A 252 5.56 -20.16 9.15
C GLY A 252 5.49 -20.41 10.66
N SER A 253 6.11 -21.50 11.10
CA SER A 253 6.21 -21.83 12.53
C SER A 253 6.87 -20.70 13.32
N GLU A 254 6.43 -20.49 14.56
CA GLU A 254 6.95 -19.46 15.48
C GLU A 254 6.84 -18.02 14.95
N SER A 255 6.03 -17.77 13.92
CA SER A 255 5.75 -16.41 13.46
C SER A 255 4.85 -15.67 14.45
N SER A 256 4.99 -14.34 14.49
CA SER A 256 4.19 -13.51 15.39
C SER A 256 3.69 -12.23 14.74
N ALA A 257 2.44 -11.87 15.02
CA ALA A 257 1.86 -10.60 14.60
C ALA A 257 1.24 -9.88 15.81
N ASN A 258 1.57 -8.60 15.98
CA ASN A 258 0.98 -7.74 17.02
C ASN A 258 0.28 -6.57 16.33
N ILE A 259 -0.96 -6.29 16.71
CA ILE A 259 -1.72 -5.13 16.24
C ILE A 259 -1.99 -4.20 17.41
N LYS A 260 -1.63 -2.94 17.27
CA LYS A 260 -2.13 -1.81 18.05
C LYS A 260 -2.86 -0.87 17.11
N LEU A 261 -4.15 -0.70 17.33
CA LEU A 261 -5.01 0.12 16.51
C LEU A 261 -5.65 1.21 17.39
N ASP A 262 -5.37 2.47 17.10
CA ASP A 262 -6.07 3.64 17.65
C ASP A 262 -7.09 4.12 16.62
N SER A 263 -8.39 3.97 16.92
CA SER A 263 -9.48 4.32 16.00
C SER A 263 -10.42 5.36 16.63
N GLN A 264 -10.15 6.63 16.37
CA GLN A 264 -10.84 7.76 17.04
C GLN A 264 -12.29 7.99 16.61
N ASN A 265 -12.77 7.32 15.55
CA ASN A 265 -14.13 7.48 15.03
C ASN A 265 -14.95 6.21 15.24
N ASN A 266 -15.98 6.28 16.07
CA ASN A 266 -16.87 5.15 16.40
C ASN A 266 -17.64 4.58 15.20
N ASN A 267 -17.71 5.30 14.08
CA ASN A 267 -18.36 4.82 12.86
C ASN A 267 -17.44 3.95 11.98
N ASN A 268 -16.15 3.86 12.32
CA ASN A 268 -15.19 3.03 11.60
C ASN A 268 -15.62 1.56 11.66
N LYS A 269 -15.38 0.84 10.56
CA LYS A 269 -15.61 -0.61 10.47
C LYS A 269 -14.31 -1.27 10.03
N ILE A 270 -13.60 -1.86 10.98
CA ILE A 270 -12.27 -2.42 10.76
C ILE A 270 -12.28 -3.87 11.19
N ASP A 271 -12.01 -4.76 10.24
CA ASP A 271 -11.91 -6.19 10.50
C ASP A 271 -10.44 -6.58 10.75
N LEU A 272 -10.19 -7.47 11.71
CA LEU A 272 -8.84 -7.95 12.06
C LEU A 272 -8.68 -9.47 11.83
N PRO A 273 -8.94 -10.00 10.62
CA PRO A 273 -8.93 -11.44 10.42
C PRO A 273 -7.51 -12.02 10.49
N VAL A 274 -7.38 -13.17 11.14
CA VAL A 274 -6.11 -13.88 11.30
C VAL A 274 -6.22 -15.32 10.82
N LYS A 275 -5.26 -15.75 9.98
CA LYS A 275 -5.11 -17.15 9.57
C LYS A 275 -3.85 -17.73 10.21
N LYS A 276 -4.01 -18.73 11.07
CA LYS A 276 -2.91 -19.40 11.78
C LYS A 276 -2.68 -20.78 11.16
N HIS A 277 -1.58 -20.96 10.44
CA HIS A 277 -1.20 -22.23 9.82
C HIS A 277 0.11 -22.80 10.39
N GLY A 278 1.06 -21.94 10.79
CA GLY A 278 2.33 -22.36 11.37
C GLY A 278 2.17 -22.99 12.75
N LYS A 279 3.13 -23.83 13.15
CA LYS A 279 3.20 -24.34 14.53
C LYS A 279 3.64 -23.24 15.50
N ASN A 280 3.06 -23.17 16.69
CA ASN A 280 3.45 -22.23 17.76
C ASN A 280 3.44 -20.75 17.34
N VAL A 281 2.46 -20.35 16.53
CA VAL A 281 2.33 -18.95 16.10
C VAL A 281 1.65 -18.10 17.17
N ASN A 282 2.04 -16.83 17.27
CA ASN A 282 1.49 -15.88 18.24
C ASN A 282 0.76 -14.72 17.55
N TYR A 283 -0.40 -14.34 18.07
CA TYR A 283 -1.18 -13.21 17.57
C TYR A 283 -1.79 -12.46 18.74
N THR A 284 -1.61 -11.14 18.76
CA THR A 284 -2.17 -10.25 19.78
C THR A 284 -2.71 -8.99 19.12
N GLU A 285 -3.83 -8.48 19.61
CA GLU A 285 -4.40 -7.22 19.15
C GLU A 285 -4.80 -6.35 20.35
N THR A 286 -4.70 -5.04 20.17
CA THR A 286 -5.14 -4.03 21.12
C THR A 286 -5.79 -2.91 20.32
N ILE A 287 -7.05 -2.64 20.62
CA ILE A 287 -7.81 -1.55 20.00
C ILE A 287 -8.04 -0.50 21.09
N VAL A 288 -7.66 0.74 20.79
CA VAL A 288 -7.80 1.93 21.63
C VAL A 288 -8.79 2.89 20.99
#